data_AF-A0A1E4I2E4-F1
#
_entry.id   AF-A0A1E4I2E4-F1
#
_cell.length_a   1.000
_cell.length_b   1.000
_cell.length_c   1.000
_cell.angle_alpha   90.00
_cell.angle_beta   90.00
_cell.angle_gamma   90.00
#
_symmetry.space_group_name_H-M   'P 1'
#
loop_
_entity.id
_entity.type
_entity.pdbx_description
1 polymer ?
#
loop_
_entity_poly.entity_id
_entity_poly.type
_entity_poly.pdbx_seq_one_letter_code
_entity_poly.pdbx_strand_id
1 'polypeptide(L)'
;MTERRTLAEHVGEALLAAAYRVMTSEPFAALPDKAAARAAAVQWADQAFRRLTVEVVADATRSGRPDTRSGRAIVRYWDSTGRSAVLCDPLLRHLVDANGEPVDARAVVRDLLAQAKRVTDEDLARLIDEERGRQ
;
A
#
# COMPACT_ATOMS: atom_id res chain seq x y z
N MET A 1 23.50 -7.36 -4.74
CA MET A 1 22.84 -6.19 -4.11
C MET A 1 21.41 -6.18 -4.62
N THR A 2 20.41 -6.02 -3.75
CA THR A 2 19.02 -5.77 -4.20
C THR A 2 18.99 -4.38 -4.82
N GLU A 3 18.51 -4.26 -6.05
CA GLU A 3 18.32 -2.97 -6.71
C GLU A 3 17.36 -2.11 -5.90
N ARG A 4 17.78 -0.89 -5.55
CA ARG A 4 16.94 0.05 -4.80
C ARG A 4 15.92 0.65 -5.76
N ARG A 5 14.66 0.68 -5.33
CA ARG A 5 13.53 1.13 -6.14
C ARG A 5 12.63 2.04 -5.32
N THR A 6 11.89 2.91 -5.98
CA THR A 6 10.86 3.72 -5.35
C THR A 6 9.70 2.83 -4.87
N LEU A 7 8.94 3.32 -3.90
CA LEU A 7 7.71 2.63 -3.50
C LEU A 7 6.72 2.51 -4.68
N ALA A 8 6.65 3.53 -5.52
CA ALA A 8 5.78 3.53 -6.70
C ALA A 8 6.13 2.41 -7.68
N GLU A 9 7.41 2.13 -7.92
CA GLU A 9 7.86 1.02 -8.76
C GLU A 9 7.49 -0.33 -8.15
N HIS A 10 7.68 -0.51 -6.84
CA HIS A 10 7.24 -1.72 -6.14
C HIS A 10 5.72 -1.95 -6.25
N VAL A 11 4.93 -0.87 -6.13
CA VAL A 11 3.48 -0.93 -6.29
C VAL A 11 3.10 -1.25 -7.73
N GLY A 12 3.73 -0.59 -8.71
CA GLY A 12 3.48 -0.83 -10.13
C GLY A 12 3.75 -2.29 -10.53
N GLU A 13 4.87 -2.86 -10.10
CA GLU A 13 5.21 -4.27 -10.35
C GLU A 13 4.20 -5.22 -9.70
N ALA A 14 3.84 -4.98 -8.43
CA ALA A 14 2.88 -5.81 -7.71
C ALA A 14 1.47 -5.75 -8.33
N LEU A 15 1.04 -4.57 -8.78
CA LEU A 15 -0.23 -4.39 -9.48
C LEU A 15 -0.24 -5.07 -10.83
N LEU A 16 0.85 -4.99 -11.60
CA LEU A 16 0.97 -5.71 -12.88
C LEU A 16 0.89 -7.24 -12.67
N ALA A 17 1.58 -7.76 -11.66
CA ALA A 17 1.52 -9.18 -11.32
C ALA A 17 0.12 -9.61 -10.84
N ALA A 18 -0.57 -8.76 -10.08
CA ALA A 18 -1.96 -8.99 -9.67
C ALA A 18 -2.92 -8.94 -10.87
N ALA A 19 -2.77 -7.95 -11.76
CA ALA A 19 -3.56 -7.84 -12.98
C ALA A 19 -3.39 -9.08 -13.86
N TYR A 20 -2.16 -9.58 -14.02
CA TYR A 20 -1.91 -10.80 -14.79
C TYR A 20 -2.61 -12.03 -14.22
N ARG A 21 -2.60 -12.19 -12.89
CA ARG A 21 -3.35 -13.28 -12.22
C ARG A 21 -4.85 -13.17 -12.42
N VAL A 22 -5.40 -11.95 -12.38
CA VAL A 22 -6.82 -11.70 -12.62
C VAL A 22 -7.19 -11.98 -14.07
N MET A 23 -6.41 -11.48 -15.03
CA MET A 23 -6.66 -11.67 -16.46
C MET A 23 -6.50 -13.12 -16.93
N THR A 24 -5.70 -13.93 -16.23
CA THR A 24 -5.53 -15.36 -16.53
C THR A 24 -6.49 -16.26 -15.74
N SER A 25 -7.36 -15.68 -14.90
CA SER A 25 -8.39 -16.43 -14.17
C SER A 25 -9.57 -16.83 -15.07
N GLU A 26 -10.24 -17.93 -14.71
CA GLU A 26 -11.42 -18.49 -15.40
C GLU A 26 -12.47 -17.44 -15.82
N PRO A 27 -12.88 -16.47 -14.97
CA PRO A 27 -13.84 -15.43 -15.34
C PRO A 27 -13.41 -14.55 -16.52
N PHE A 28 -12.11 -14.30 -16.67
CA PHE A 28 -11.57 -13.51 -17.79
C PHE A 28 -11.37 -14.36 -19.04
N ALA A 29 -10.99 -15.63 -18.87
CA ALA A 29 -10.86 -16.57 -19.98
C ALA A 29 -12.20 -16.87 -20.65
N ALA A 30 -13.31 -16.76 -19.89
CA ALA A 30 -14.67 -16.94 -20.38
C ALA A 30 -15.27 -15.71 -21.08
N LEU A 31 -14.55 -14.57 -21.14
CA LEU A 31 -15.07 -13.37 -21.80
C LEU A 31 -15.11 -13.56 -23.33
N PRO A 32 -16.16 -13.05 -24.00
CA PRO A 32 -16.46 -13.38 -25.39
C PRO A 32 -15.42 -12.83 -26.38
N ASP A 33 -14.71 -11.75 -26.00
CA ASP A 33 -13.68 -11.14 -26.83
C ASP A 33 -12.60 -10.42 -26.00
N LYS A 34 -11.52 -10.03 -26.70
CA LYS A 34 -10.37 -9.32 -26.13
C LYS A 34 -10.72 -7.91 -25.64
N ALA A 35 -11.74 -7.26 -26.22
CA ALA A 35 -12.13 -5.91 -25.84
C ALA A 35 -12.84 -5.91 -24.48
N ALA A 36 -13.73 -6.87 -24.25
CA ALA A 36 -14.39 -7.10 -22.96
C ALA A 36 -13.37 -7.44 -21.87
N ALA A 37 -12.41 -8.33 -22.15
CA ALA A 37 -11.32 -8.64 -21.21
C ALA A 37 -10.47 -7.40 -20.88
N ARG A 38 -10.14 -6.59 -21.88
CA ARG A 38 -9.39 -5.35 -21.65
C ARG A 38 -10.18 -4.35 -20.80
N ALA A 39 -11.47 -4.16 -21.07
CA ALA A 39 -12.32 -3.24 -20.32
C ALA A 39 -12.46 -3.66 -18.85
N ALA A 40 -12.68 -4.95 -18.60
CA ALA A 40 -12.75 -5.51 -17.24
C ALA A 40 -11.42 -5.35 -16.48
N ALA A 41 -10.27 -5.55 -17.14
CA ALA A 41 -8.96 -5.37 -16.53
C ALA A 41 -8.70 -3.89 -16.15
N VAL A 42 -9.09 -2.94 -17.02
CA VAL A 42 -8.96 -1.51 -16.75
C VAL A 42 -9.84 -1.08 -15.58
N GLN A 43 -11.09 -1.54 -15.54
CA GLN A 43 -12.00 -1.25 -14.42
C GLN A 43 -11.47 -1.81 -13.10
N TRP A 44 -10.96 -3.05 -13.11
CA TRP A 44 -10.33 -3.64 -11.94
C TRP A 44 -9.13 -2.81 -11.48
N ALA A 45 -8.26 -2.37 -12.41
CA ALA A 45 -7.08 -1.58 -12.08
C ALA A 45 -7.46 -0.22 -11.47
N ASP A 46 -8.43 0.50 -12.04
CA ASP A 46 -8.90 1.79 -11.49
C ASP A 46 -9.48 1.62 -10.07
N GLN A 47 -10.28 0.56 -9.86
CA GLN A 47 -10.81 0.24 -8.53
C GLN A 47 -9.70 -0.17 -7.56
N ALA A 48 -8.69 -0.90 -8.03
CA ALA A 48 -7.54 -1.29 -7.22
C ALA A 48 -6.80 -0.05 -6.73
N PHE A 49 -6.44 0.86 -7.62
CA PHE A 49 -5.73 2.10 -7.29
C PHE A 49 -6.48 2.96 -6.26
N ARG A 50 -7.80 3.11 -6.40
CA ARG A 50 -8.62 3.90 -5.46
C ARG A 50 -8.73 3.28 -4.07
N ARG A 51 -8.39 2.00 -3.93
CA ARG A 51 -8.53 1.23 -2.68
C ARG A 51 -7.18 0.74 -2.15
N LEU A 52 -6.10 1.37 -2.57
CA LEU A 52 -4.78 1.11 -1.99
C LEU A 52 -4.62 1.89 -0.70
N THR A 53 -4.15 1.21 0.32
CA THR A 53 -3.63 1.85 1.53
C THR A 53 -2.15 1.53 1.67
N VAL A 54 -1.38 2.50 2.16
CA VAL A 54 0.03 2.32 2.51
C VAL A 54 0.14 2.49 4.02
N GLU A 55 0.58 1.43 4.68
CA GLU A 55 0.84 1.40 6.12
C GLU A 55 2.34 1.31 6.33
N VAL A 56 2.92 2.18 7.16
CA VAL A 56 4.31 2.02 7.58
C VAL A 56 4.33 1.39 8.96
N VAL A 57 4.96 0.23 9.06
CA VAL A 57 5.10 -0.52 10.31
C VAL A 57 6.57 -0.66 10.68
N ALA A 58 6.84 -0.67 11.98
CA ALA A 58 8.14 -0.99 12.54
C ALA A 58 7.95 -2.10 13.58
N ASP A 59 8.83 -3.10 13.57
CA ASP A 59 8.74 -4.20 14.53
C ASP A 59 9.02 -3.70 15.94
N ALA A 60 8.55 -4.41 16.96
CA ALA A 60 8.97 -4.14 18.33
C ALA A 60 10.33 -4.82 18.59
N THR A 61 11.26 -4.09 19.19
CA THR A 61 12.45 -4.66 19.82
C THR A 61 12.06 -5.53 21.03
N ARG A 62 13.00 -6.32 21.56
CA ARG A 62 12.77 -7.13 22.79
C ARG A 62 12.34 -6.31 24.01
N SER A 63 12.62 -5.00 24.04
CA SER A 63 12.20 -4.09 25.10
C SER A 63 10.85 -3.41 24.84
N GLY A 64 10.13 -3.82 23.78
CA GLY A 64 8.84 -3.26 23.39
C GLY A 64 8.92 -1.92 22.65
N ARG A 65 10.13 -1.38 22.42
CA ARG A 65 10.31 -0.13 21.68
C ARG A 65 10.29 -0.38 20.17
N PRO A 66 9.75 0.52 19.34
CA PRO A 66 9.81 0.39 17.88
C PRO A 66 11.25 0.28 17.36
N ASP A 67 11.53 -0.75 16.56
CA ASP A 67 12.77 -0.93 15.81
C ASP A 67 12.70 -0.13 14.51
N THR A 68 13.25 1.07 14.58
CA THR A 68 13.29 1.99 13.43
C THR A 68 14.15 1.48 12.26
N ARG A 69 14.91 0.38 12.42
CA ARG A 69 15.75 -0.22 11.37
C ARG A 69 15.01 -1.29 10.56
N SER A 70 13.92 -1.83 11.09
CA SER A 70 13.13 -2.87 10.44
C SER A 70 11.87 -2.33 9.74
N GLY A 71 11.74 -0.99 9.65
CA GLY A 71 10.60 -0.34 9.04
C GLY A 71 10.25 -0.90 7.65
N ARG A 72 8.97 -1.21 7.45
CA ARG A 72 8.38 -1.69 6.20
C ARG A 72 7.25 -0.76 5.76
N ALA A 73 7.12 -0.56 4.46
CA ALA A 73 5.91 -0.04 3.87
C ALA A 73 5.05 -1.22 3.41
N ILE A 74 3.93 -1.48 4.06
CA ILE A 74 2.95 -2.48 3.66
C ILE A 74 1.93 -1.79 2.75
N VAL A 75 1.86 -2.24 1.51
CA VAL A 75 0.84 -1.80 0.57
C VAL A 75 -0.27 -2.83 0.53
N ARG A 76 -1.49 -2.42 0.88
CA ARG A 76 -2.68 -3.28 0.87
C ARG A 76 -3.67 -2.80 -0.17
N TYR A 77 -4.37 -3.75 -0.76
CA TYR A 77 -5.57 -3.53 -1.53
C TYR A 77 -6.79 -3.97 -0.71
N TRP A 78 -7.87 -3.19 -0.76
CA TRP A 78 -9.15 -3.53 -0.18
C TRP A 78 -10.20 -3.81 -1.27
N ASP A 79 -10.90 -4.94 -1.16
CA ASP A 79 -12.01 -5.23 -2.06
C ASP A 79 -13.32 -4.52 -1.62
N SER A 80 -14.34 -4.58 -2.47
CA SER A 80 -15.64 -3.97 -2.18
C SER A 80 -16.40 -4.63 -1.02
N THR A 81 -15.93 -5.79 -0.53
CA THR A 81 -16.50 -6.50 0.63
C THR A 81 -15.75 -6.20 1.93
N GLY A 82 -14.73 -5.33 1.89
CA GLY A 82 -13.91 -4.95 3.04
C GLY A 82 -12.81 -5.97 3.38
N ARG A 83 -12.50 -6.93 2.51
CA ARG A 83 -11.34 -7.80 2.70
C ARG A 83 -10.10 -7.12 2.16
N SER A 84 -8.97 -7.33 2.83
CA SER A 84 -7.68 -6.81 2.36
C SER A 84 -6.69 -7.91 1.99
N ALA A 85 -5.83 -7.60 1.03
CA ALA A 85 -4.68 -8.41 0.66
C ALA A 85 -3.42 -7.53 0.59
N VAL A 86 -2.29 -8.05 1.08
CA VAL A 86 -0.99 -7.38 0.91
C VAL A 86 -0.54 -7.56 -0.53
N LEU A 87 -0.25 -6.45 -1.21
CA LEU A 87 0.31 -6.44 -2.55
C LEU A 87 1.84 -6.55 -2.54
N CYS A 88 2.48 -5.73 -1.70
CA CYS A 88 3.92 -5.76 -1.47
C CYS A 88 4.26 -5.16 -0.10
N ASP A 89 5.42 -5.56 0.44
CA ASP A 89 5.90 -5.15 1.76
C ASP A 89 7.41 -4.78 1.76
N PRO A 90 7.86 -3.85 0.89
CA PRO A 90 9.28 -3.50 0.84
C PRO A 90 9.80 -2.94 2.17
N LEU A 91 11.04 -3.29 2.48
CA LEU A 91 11.80 -2.68 3.56
C LEU A 91 12.16 -1.24 3.19
N LEU A 92 11.89 -0.28 4.07
CA LEU A 92 12.15 1.14 3.82
C LEU A 92 13.61 1.42 3.44
N ARG A 93 14.56 0.70 4.04
CA ARG A 93 16.00 0.83 3.75
C ARG A 93 16.41 0.40 2.33
N HIS A 94 15.53 -0.27 1.60
CA HIS A 94 15.74 -0.65 0.20
C HIS A 94 15.06 0.34 -0.76
N LEU A 95 14.31 1.31 -0.23
CA LEU A 95 13.63 2.30 -1.03
C LEU A 95 14.55 3.48 -1.37
N VAL A 96 14.28 4.08 -2.52
CA VAL A 96 14.74 5.42 -2.89
C VAL A 96 13.55 6.36 -3.03
N ASP A 97 13.79 7.66 -2.85
CA ASP A 97 12.80 8.69 -3.12
C ASP A 97 12.66 8.97 -4.62
N ALA A 98 11.82 9.95 -4.97
CA ALA A 98 11.57 10.32 -6.38
C ALA A 98 12.83 10.86 -7.11
N ASN A 99 13.87 11.27 -6.38
CA ASN A 99 15.13 11.74 -6.95
C ASN A 99 16.19 10.63 -7.01
N GLY A 100 15.86 9.41 -6.56
CA GLY A 100 16.80 8.29 -6.49
C GLY A 100 17.66 8.28 -5.22
N GLU A 101 17.38 9.16 -4.26
CA GLU A 101 18.13 9.22 -3.00
C GLU A 101 17.63 8.15 -2.01
N PRO A 102 18.51 7.47 -1.26
CA PRO A 102 18.10 6.44 -0.30
C PRO A 102 17.17 7.00 0.78
N VAL A 103 16.06 6.31 1.03
CA VAL A 103 15.13 6.68 2.10
C VAL A 103 15.76 6.40 3.47
N ASP A 104 15.78 7.41 4.35
CA ASP A 104 16.12 7.21 5.77
C ASP A 104 14.92 6.57 6.51
N ALA A 105 14.94 5.23 6.56
CA ALA A 105 13.94 4.44 7.26
C ALA A 105 13.73 4.90 8.73
N ARG A 106 14.79 5.34 9.41
CA ARG A 106 14.66 5.76 10.83
C ARG A 106 13.93 7.08 10.95
N ALA A 107 14.25 8.04 10.10
CA ALA A 107 13.57 9.33 10.07
C ALA A 107 12.08 9.15 9.79
N VAL A 108 11.74 8.39 8.73
CA VAL A 108 10.35 8.10 8.35
C VAL A 108 9.56 7.48 9.50
N VAL A 109 10.07 6.42 10.13
CA VAL A 109 9.37 5.76 11.25
C VAL A 109 9.23 6.71 12.44
N ARG A 110 10.26 7.50 12.76
CA ARG A 110 10.19 8.47 13.86
C ARG A 110 9.14 9.55 13.62
N ASP A 111 9.08 10.09 12.41
CA ASP A 111 8.13 11.15 12.06
C ASP A 111 6.69 10.63 12.11
N LEU A 112 6.44 9.43 11.59
CA LEU A 112 5.13 8.81 11.66
C LEU A 112 4.71 8.48 13.10
N LEU A 113 5.63 7.98 13.94
CA LEU A 113 5.35 7.77 15.35
C LEU A 113 5.07 9.09 16.09
N ALA A 114 5.75 10.18 15.71
CA ALA A 114 5.50 11.49 16.28
C ALA A 114 4.14 12.04 15.85
N GLN A 115 3.73 11.82 14.59
CA GLN A 115 2.39 12.15 14.10
C GLN A 115 1.32 11.32 14.82
N ALA A 116 1.49 10.01 14.93
CA ALA A 116 0.55 9.13 15.63
C ALA A 116 0.37 9.50 17.11
N LYS A 117 1.44 9.90 17.79
CA LYS A 117 1.36 10.41 19.18
C LYS A 117 0.67 11.76 19.32
N ARG A 118 0.57 12.53 18.24
CA ARG A 118 -0.10 13.83 18.21
C ARG A 118 -1.58 13.71 17.88
N VAL A 119 -2.01 12.59 17.30
CA VAL A 119 -3.43 12.30 17.09
C VAL A 119 -4.02 11.92 18.45
N THR A 120 -4.79 12.83 19.02
CA THR A 120 -5.57 12.56 20.23
C THR A 120 -6.83 11.78 19.87
N ASP A 121 -7.48 11.15 20.86
CA ASP A 121 -8.78 10.50 20.65
C ASP A 121 -9.84 11.50 20.15
N GLU A 122 -9.71 12.79 20.51
CA GLU A 122 -10.52 13.89 19.97
C GLU A 122 -10.24 14.17 18.49
N ASP A 123 -8.98 14.15 18.06
CA ASP A 123 -8.62 14.31 16.63
C ASP A 123 -9.15 13.14 15.78
N LEU A 124 -9.08 11.92 16.34
CA LEU A 124 -9.64 10.70 15.73
C LEU A 124 -11.16 10.78 15.63
N ALA A 125 -11.85 11.21 16.69
CA ALA A 125 -13.29 11.42 16.69
C ALA A 125 -13.71 12.46 15.64
N ARG A 126 -13.00 13.60 15.57
CA ARG A 126 -13.26 14.65 14.57
C ARG A 126 -13.05 14.15 13.14
N LEU A 127 -11.97 13.41 12.87
CA LEU A 127 -11.71 12.83 11.54
C LEU A 127 -12.78 11.83 11.12
N ILE A 128 -13.27 11.00 12.05
CA ILE A 128 -14.35 10.04 11.80
C ILE A 128 -15.67 10.77 11.50
N ASP A 129 -15.97 11.84 12.23
CA ASP A 129 -17.17 12.66 11.99
C ASP A 129 -17.08 13.45 10.66
N GLU A 130 -15.90 13.96 10.31
CA GLU A 130 -15.67 14.64 9.03
C GLU A 130 -15.83 13.69 7.82
N GLU A 131 -15.36 12.45 7.92
CA GLU A 131 -15.53 11.45 6.86
C GLU A 131 -16.97 10.93 6.77
N ARG A 132 -17.70 10.87 7.90
CA ARG A 132 -19.13 10.53 7.91
C ARG A 132 -20.02 11.63 7.33
N GLY A 133 -19.61 12.89 7.42
CA GLY A 133 -20.31 14.03 6.82
C GLY A 133 -20.12 14.17 5.30
N ARG A 134 -19.20 13.41 4.70
CA ARG A 134 -18.89 13.45 3.26
C ARG A 134 -19.48 12.28 2.46
N GLN A 135 -20.09 11.30 3.12
CA GLN A 135 -20.83 10.19 2.49
C GLN A 135 -22.31 10.52 2.35
#